data_AF-A0A960UBA6-F1
#
_entry.id   AF-A0A960UBA6-F1
#
_cell.length_a   1.000
_cell.length_b   1.000
_cell.length_c   1.000
_cell.angle_alpha   90.00
_cell.angle_beta   90.00
_cell.angle_gamma   90.00
#
_symmetry.space_group_name_H-M   'P 1'
#
loop_
_entity.id
_entity.type
_entity.pdbx_description
1 polymer ?
#
loop_
_entity_poly.entity_id
_entity_poly.type
_entity_poly.pdbx_seq_one_letter_code
_entity_poly.pdbx_strand_id
1 'polypeptide(L)'
;MKSKLFLFLISLLFLFSCNVVKKKKDNKDTETLLLAALINADAANRCNGFWAIDFQTNLYHCVAAIKKASNDKLEIYIQSGLEEKQASYGLSPVNYTEVLNIYSTKIYPALSSTFGEITDINKDGKLTLFIVDNNLGEYTGTYVAGYVDPVNYIEDYGSGVDLRSNMREILYIDGFYLLYSKKLSLQEGRPDSFYSTLSHELQHLLRLPYEFKKPGLTSYIPLPRTQSEYYYFQSLTFDTIWINEGTSEVASDISGYGPQYSRMECFMGDPTGGCSGGFNGKPLLKWSSSILNYSFAYAFMKYLYYNSSTSDSGRNKFFLESLKGNSLGYRANTTKNFFELYKTTENYDSSLLGTDNLSIYKRMYALFLAQTLSFPSTANIYDGNSTAVASTSLQARYTYPSDLRQLSEYPSSIQAVDAKRFILEPSQVYRVKGTVSSAVTDTVIVQGNSEYLIFNSSLEDKKYVDSPITSVQTAKHKCGMIDLQNRWVTKQVPQTLKYYATLKDLRSGF
;
A
#
# COMPACT_ATOMS: atom_id res chain seq x y z
N MET A 1 -21.87 -50.43 18.45
CA MET A 1 -22.37 -49.36 19.36
C MET A 1 -21.67 -49.52 20.69
N LYS A 2 -20.64 -48.70 20.93
CA LYS A 2 -20.62 -47.54 21.85
C LYS A 2 -20.53 -47.94 23.33
N SER A 3 -19.47 -47.43 23.99
CA SER A 3 -19.28 -47.30 25.45
C SER A 3 -18.09 -48.06 26.04
N LYS A 4 -16.85 -47.82 25.56
CA LYS A 4 -15.63 -48.11 26.35
C LYS A 4 -14.53 -47.04 26.29
N LEU A 5 -14.76 -45.90 25.65
CA LEU A 5 -13.74 -44.86 25.48
C LEU A 5 -13.98 -43.56 26.27
N PHE A 6 -15.05 -43.48 27.08
CA PHE A 6 -15.43 -42.23 27.75
C PHE A 6 -15.23 -42.20 29.28
N LEU A 7 -14.74 -43.29 29.89
CA LEU A 7 -14.50 -43.32 31.35
C LEU A 7 -13.02 -43.30 31.77
N PHE A 8 -12.08 -43.31 30.83
CA PHE A 8 -10.65 -43.29 31.19
C PHE A 8 -10.06 -41.87 31.34
N LEU A 9 -10.75 -40.82 30.88
CA LEU A 9 -10.24 -39.44 30.95
C LEU A 9 -10.68 -38.66 32.21
N ILE A 10 -11.67 -39.13 32.97
CA ILE A 10 -12.19 -38.39 34.14
C ILE A 10 -11.48 -38.78 35.45
N SER A 11 -10.81 -39.94 35.50
CA SER A 11 -10.05 -40.37 36.70
C SER A 11 -8.67 -39.72 36.86
N LEU A 12 -8.19 -38.94 35.89
CA LEU A 12 -6.90 -38.23 36.01
C LEU A 12 -7.03 -36.83 36.62
N LEU A 13 -8.25 -36.29 36.76
CA LEU A 13 -8.49 -34.92 37.23
C LEU A 13 -8.93 -34.81 38.70
N PHE A 14 -8.98 -35.92 39.46
CA PHE A 14 -9.44 -35.93 40.86
C PHE A 14 -8.43 -36.48 41.89
N LEU A 15 -7.14 -36.55 41.56
CA LEU A 15 -6.10 -36.99 42.51
C LEU A 15 -5.19 -35.87 43.06
N PHE A 16 -5.57 -34.60 42.91
CA PHE A 16 -4.90 -33.48 43.58
C PHE A 16 -5.84 -32.73 44.52
N SER A 17 -6.24 -33.40 45.60
CA SER A 17 -6.64 -32.71 46.82
C SER A 17 -6.45 -33.61 48.06
N CYS A 18 -5.47 -33.23 48.87
CA CYS A 18 -5.28 -33.53 50.30
C CYS A 18 -4.95 -34.99 50.72
N ASN A 19 -3.66 -35.31 50.93
CA ASN A 19 -2.96 -35.21 52.24
C ASN A 19 -1.79 -36.21 52.43
N VAL A 20 -0.66 -35.64 52.89
CA VAL A 20 0.36 -36.17 53.84
C VAL A 20 1.35 -37.27 53.39
N VAL A 21 2.55 -36.78 53.04
CA VAL A 21 3.91 -37.22 53.43
C VAL A 21 4.24 -38.73 53.41
N LYS A 22 4.95 -39.17 52.35
CA LYS A 22 6.02 -40.18 52.47
C LYS A 22 7.21 -39.84 51.54
N LYS A 23 8.40 -39.80 52.16
CA LYS A 23 9.78 -39.79 51.63
C LYS A 23 10.00 -39.23 50.22
N LYS A 24 10.64 -38.05 50.18
CA LYS A 24 11.39 -37.50 49.04
C LYS A 24 12.41 -38.54 48.57
N LYS A 25 12.09 -39.28 47.52
CA LYS A 25 13.06 -39.89 46.62
C LYS A 25 13.20 -38.89 45.49
N ASP A 26 14.41 -38.35 45.29
CA ASP A 26 14.70 -37.36 44.27
C ASP A 26 14.22 -37.86 42.91
N ASN A 27 13.05 -37.36 42.47
CA ASN A 27 12.39 -37.80 41.26
C ASN A 27 12.85 -36.92 40.09
N LYS A 28 14.19 -36.85 39.90
CA LYS A 28 14.80 -36.16 38.74
C LYS A 28 14.20 -36.64 37.41
N ASP A 29 13.70 -37.88 37.37
CA ASP A 29 13.11 -38.47 36.18
C ASP A 29 11.76 -37.86 35.78
N THR A 30 10.96 -37.35 36.73
CA THR A 30 9.66 -36.72 36.40
C THR A 30 9.81 -35.28 35.93
N GLU A 31 10.73 -34.51 36.52
CA GLU A 31 11.08 -33.18 36.00
C GLU A 31 11.72 -33.28 34.61
N THR A 32 12.57 -34.29 34.38
CA THR A 32 13.20 -34.52 33.07
C THR A 32 12.18 -34.97 32.02
N LEU A 33 11.21 -35.83 32.37
CA LEU A 33 10.12 -36.25 31.48
C LEU A 33 9.15 -35.10 31.19
N LEU A 34 8.84 -34.26 32.17
CA LEU A 34 8.00 -33.08 31.96
C LEU A 34 8.72 -32.03 31.10
N LEU A 35 10.02 -31.81 31.31
CA LEU A 35 10.84 -30.93 30.48
C LEU A 35 10.99 -31.49 29.06
N ALA A 36 11.18 -32.80 28.88
CA ALA A 36 11.22 -33.44 27.57
C ALA A 36 9.86 -33.43 26.87
N ALA A 37 8.75 -33.57 27.60
CA ALA A 37 7.40 -33.44 27.08
C ALA A 37 7.08 -31.99 26.68
N LEU A 38 7.54 -31.01 27.46
CA LEU A 38 7.45 -29.59 27.12
C LEU A 38 8.31 -29.24 25.90
N ILE A 39 9.54 -29.74 25.81
CA ILE A 39 10.43 -29.57 24.65
C ILE A 39 9.83 -30.23 23.38
N ASN A 40 9.22 -31.41 23.50
CA ASN A 40 8.57 -32.08 22.37
C ASN A 40 7.22 -31.46 21.98
N ALA A 41 6.44 -30.95 22.94
CA ALA A 41 5.21 -30.22 22.67
C ALA A 41 5.50 -28.84 22.04
N ASP A 42 6.60 -28.19 22.45
CA ASP A 42 7.13 -26.98 21.84
C ASP A 42 7.65 -27.28 20.41
N ALA A 43 8.37 -28.39 20.22
CA ALA A 43 8.80 -28.83 18.88
C ALA A 43 7.64 -29.17 17.93
N ALA A 44 6.51 -29.68 18.42
CA ALA A 44 5.31 -29.93 17.61
C ALA A 44 4.56 -28.65 17.22
N ASN A 45 4.81 -27.53 17.90
CA ASN A 45 4.26 -26.20 17.62
C ASN A 45 5.23 -25.28 16.86
N ARG A 46 6.48 -25.69 16.66
CA ARG A 46 7.50 -24.92 15.95
C ARG A 46 7.37 -25.12 14.45
N CYS A 47 7.04 -24.05 13.75
CA CYS A 47 7.08 -24.03 12.30
C CYS A 47 8.51 -24.36 11.83
N ASN A 48 8.67 -25.37 10.97
CA ASN A 48 9.96 -25.69 10.32
C ASN A 48 10.21 -24.76 9.12
N GLY A 49 10.10 -23.44 9.35
CA GLY A 49 10.13 -22.41 8.32
C GLY A 49 9.54 -21.11 8.84
N PHE A 50 8.72 -20.44 8.03
CA PHE A 50 8.07 -19.18 8.41
C PHE A 50 6.55 -19.30 8.37
N TRP A 51 5.90 -18.60 9.29
CA TRP A 51 4.47 -18.32 9.17
C TRP A 51 4.24 -17.34 8.02
N ALA A 52 3.27 -17.66 7.16
CA ALA A 52 2.85 -16.82 6.05
C ALA A 52 1.32 -16.81 5.97
N ILE A 53 0.76 -15.76 5.35
CA ILE A 53 -0.68 -15.66 5.12
C ILE A 53 -1.03 -16.41 3.84
N ASP A 54 -2.04 -17.26 3.91
CA ASP A 54 -2.74 -17.73 2.72
C ASP A 54 -3.80 -16.69 2.33
N PHE A 55 -3.60 -16.00 1.20
CA PHE A 55 -4.51 -14.95 0.74
C PHE A 55 -5.88 -15.45 0.25
N GLN A 56 -6.08 -16.76 0.10
CA GLN A 56 -7.37 -17.36 -0.24
C GLN A 56 -8.22 -17.55 1.02
N THR A 57 -7.63 -18.12 2.07
CA THR A 57 -8.31 -18.40 3.35
C THR A 57 -8.20 -17.25 4.35
N ASN A 58 -7.25 -16.33 4.15
CA ASN A 58 -6.86 -15.28 5.07
C ASN A 58 -6.44 -15.83 6.46
N LEU A 59 -5.80 -17.00 6.46
CA LEU A 59 -5.29 -17.68 7.66
C LEU A 59 -3.76 -17.86 7.57
N TYR A 60 -3.12 -17.96 8.73
CA TYR A 60 -1.70 -18.27 8.80
C TYR A 60 -1.46 -19.75 8.63
N HIS A 61 -0.41 -20.08 7.89
CA HIS A 61 0.09 -21.44 7.74
C HIS A 61 1.62 -21.43 7.80
N CYS A 62 2.18 -22.55 8.24
CA CYS A 62 3.62 -22.71 8.29
C CYS A 62 4.12 -23.15 6.92
N VAL A 63 5.03 -22.37 6.34
CA VAL A 63 5.68 -22.68 5.06
C VAL A 63 7.09 -23.14 5.33
N ALA A 64 7.39 -24.39 4.96
CA ALA A 64 8.74 -24.94 5.09
C ALA A 64 9.73 -24.11 4.26
N ALA A 65 10.82 -23.66 4.88
CA ALA A 65 11.76 -22.72 4.28
C ALA A 65 13.19 -23.27 4.25
N ILE A 66 13.91 -22.99 3.16
CA ILE A 66 15.30 -23.37 2.95
C ILE A 66 16.13 -22.09 2.84
N LYS A 67 17.14 -21.93 3.70
CA LYS A 67 18.08 -20.81 3.60
C LYS A 67 18.96 -20.99 2.37
N LYS A 68 19.02 -19.97 1.51
CA LYS A 68 19.77 -20.01 0.24
C LYS A 68 21.02 -19.16 0.26
N ALA A 69 20.97 -17.99 0.89
CA ALA A 69 22.10 -17.09 0.97
C ALA A 69 22.00 -16.16 2.19
N SER A 70 23.12 -15.58 2.61
CA SER A 70 23.14 -14.54 3.64
C SER A 70 24.38 -13.67 3.52
N ASN A 71 24.26 -12.40 3.88
CA ASN A 71 25.37 -11.50 4.19
C ASN A 71 25.12 -10.78 5.53
N ASP A 72 25.75 -9.62 5.73
CA ASP A 72 25.65 -8.77 6.93
C ASP A 72 24.34 -8.00 7.05
N LYS A 73 23.54 -7.89 5.97
CA LYS A 73 22.29 -7.11 5.93
C LYS A 73 21.05 -7.92 5.55
N LEU A 74 21.21 -9.07 4.91
CA LEU A 74 20.12 -9.85 4.34
C LEU A 74 20.33 -11.34 4.56
N GLU A 75 19.24 -12.04 4.86
CA GLU A 75 19.13 -13.49 4.78
C GLU A 75 18.04 -13.86 3.78
N ILE A 76 18.37 -14.73 2.83
CA ILE A 76 17.42 -15.18 1.81
C ILE A 76 17.00 -16.60 2.09
N TYR A 77 15.70 -16.80 2.19
CA TYR A 77 15.06 -18.09 2.32
C TYR A 77 14.10 -18.30 1.14
N ILE A 78 13.90 -19.55 0.75
CA ILE A 78 12.89 -19.93 -0.25
C ILE A 78 12.00 -21.03 0.28
N GLN A 79 10.73 -21.03 -0.12
CA GLN A 79 9.82 -22.13 0.14
C GLN A 79 10.38 -23.45 -0.44
N SER A 80 10.33 -24.51 0.37
CA SER A 80 10.69 -25.86 -0.07
C SER A 80 9.83 -26.32 -1.25
N GLY A 81 10.44 -26.84 -2.31
CA GLY A 81 9.75 -27.29 -3.52
C GLY A 81 9.52 -26.21 -4.59
N LEU A 82 9.82 -24.93 -4.29
CA LEU A 82 9.50 -23.82 -5.20
C LEU A 82 10.42 -23.78 -6.43
N GLU A 83 11.71 -24.13 -6.29
CA GLU A 83 12.64 -24.15 -7.42
C GLU A 83 12.28 -25.27 -8.42
N GLU A 84 11.85 -26.43 -7.92
CA GLU A 84 11.36 -27.52 -8.75
C GLU A 84 10.10 -27.09 -9.52
N LYS A 85 9.19 -26.37 -8.85
CA LYS A 85 8.03 -25.75 -9.51
C LYS A 85 8.47 -24.77 -10.59
N GLN A 86 9.36 -23.81 -10.30
CA GLN A 86 9.89 -22.86 -11.28
C GLN A 86 10.49 -23.58 -12.51
N ALA A 87 11.31 -24.60 -12.28
CA ALA A 87 11.95 -25.37 -13.34
C ALA A 87 10.93 -26.10 -14.23
N SER A 88 9.85 -26.63 -13.66
CA SER A 88 8.79 -27.29 -14.44
C SER A 88 8.05 -26.35 -15.41
N TYR A 89 8.12 -25.03 -15.19
CA TYR A 89 7.56 -24.00 -16.07
C TYR A 89 8.64 -23.29 -16.93
N GLY A 90 9.88 -23.78 -16.92
CA GLY A 90 10.98 -23.19 -17.68
C GLY A 90 11.39 -21.80 -17.19
N LEU A 91 11.15 -21.49 -15.91
CA LEU A 91 11.66 -20.29 -15.26
C LEU A 91 13.07 -20.55 -14.72
N SER A 92 13.97 -19.58 -14.92
CA SER A 92 15.30 -19.64 -14.33
C SER A 92 15.22 -19.41 -12.81
N PRO A 93 16.01 -20.14 -12.01
CA PRO A 93 16.04 -19.94 -10.57
C PRO A 93 16.56 -18.54 -10.23
N VAL A 94 16.19 -18.05 -9.04
CA VAL A 94 16.68 -16.76 -8.53
C VAL A 94 18.18 -16.82 -8.30
N ASN A 95 18.91 -15.83 -8.81
CA ASN A 95 20.33 -15.66 -8.51
C ASN A 95 20.51 -15.01 -7.13
N TYR A 96 20.55 -15.82 -6.08
CA TYR A 96 20.60 -15.31 -4.69
C TYR A 96 21.83 -14.44 -4.38
N THR A 97 22.97 -14.71 -5.01
CA THR A 97 24.19 -13.90 -4.82
C THR A 97 24.00 -12.50 -5.40
N GLU A 98 23.39 -12.41 -6.57
CA GLU A 98 23.05 -11.14 -7.21
C GLU A 98 22.02 -10.37 -6.38
N VAL A 99 20.99 -11.05 -5.86
CA VAL A 99 19.99 -10.42 -4.96
C VAL A 99 20.66 -9.86 -3.71
N LEU A 100 21.53 -10.61 -3.03
CA LEU A 100 22.30 -10.11 -1.89
C LEU A 100 23.10 -8.85 -2.25
N ASN A 101 23.81 -8.89 -3.38
CA ASN A 101 24.65 -7.78 -3.82
C ASN A 101 23.80 -6.54 -4.15
N ILE A 102 22.75 -6.69 -4.96
CA ILE A 102 21.87 -5.58 -5.36
C ILE A 102 21.16 -4.98 -4.14
N TYR A 103 20.68 -5.82 -3.24
CA TYR A 103 20.07 -5.35 -2.01
C TYR A 103 21.05 -4.50 -1.20
N SER A 104 22.22 -5.04 -0.87
CA SER A 104 23.17 -4.38 0.01
C SER A 104 23.87 -3.16 -0.60
N THR A 105 24.09 -3.14 -1.92
CA THR A 105 24.85 -2.07 -2.58
C THR A 105 24.00 -1.00 -3.24
N LYS A 106 22.72 -1.29 -3.52
CA LYS A 106 21.84 -0.37 -4.26
C LYS A 106 20.54 -0.10 -3.53
N ILE A 107 19.71 -1.13 -3.32
CA ILE A 107 18.33 -0.93 -2.81
C ILE A 107 18.36 -0.41 -1.37
N TYR A 108 19.00 -1.14 -0.45
CA TYR A 108 18.96 -0.78 0.96
C TYR A 108 19.59 0.59 1.25
N PRO A 109 20.79 0.97 0.76
CA PRO A 109 21.33 2.31 1.00
C PRO A 109 20.46 3.44 0.43
N ALA A 110 19.87 3.26 -0.76
CA ALA A 110 19.01 4.27 -1.37
C ALA A 110 17.71 4.45 -0.58
N LEU A 111 17.09 3.34 -0.17
CA LEU A 111 15.83 3.39 0.57
C LEU A 111 16.02 3.78 2.03
N SER A 112 17.10 3.34 2.69
CA SER A 112 17.31 3.67 4.09
C SER A 112 17.66 5.14 4.31
N SER A 113 18.40 5.74 3.37
CA SER A 113 18.64 7.19 3.36
C SER A 113 17.39 8.02 3.08
N THR A 114 16.39 7.45 2.41
CA THR A 114 15.14 8.14 2.04
C THR A 114 14.00 7.93 3.02
N PHE A 115 13.88 6.73 3.60
CA PHE A 115 12.74 6.32 4.41
C PHE A 115 13.12 5.96 5.86
N GLY A 116 14.42 5.89 6.16
CA GLY A 116 14.95 5.51 7.46
C GLY A 116 15.43 4.07 7.50
N GLU A 117 15.97 3.66 8.64
CA GLU A 117 16.55 2.34 8.81
C GLU A 117 15.49 1.27 9.15
N ILE A 118 15.79 0.01 8.80
CA ILE A 118 14.99 -1.14 9.19
C ILE A 118 15.03 -1.27 10.71
N THR A 119 13.92 -1.68 11.31
CA THR A 119 13.95 -2.14 12.70
C THR A 119 14.75 -3.44 12.81
N ASP A 120 15.24 -3.74 14.01
CA ASP A 120 16.00 -4.96 14.27
C ASP A 120 15.39 -5.65 15.49
N ILE A 121 14.17 -6.15 15.33
CA ILE A 121 13.33 -6.70 16.41
C ILE A 121 13.99 -7.89 17.06
N ASN A 122 14.58 -8.77 16.26
CA ASN A 122 15.26 -9.98 16.73
C ASN A 122 16.76 -9.77 17.02
N LYS A 123 17.30 -8.56 16.80
CA LYS A 123 18.67 -8.15 17.12
C LYS A 123 19.75 -8.93 16.37
N ASP A 124 19.45 -9.38 15.14
CA ASP A 124 20.42 -10.05 14.27
C ASP A 124 21.05 -9.11 13.24
N GLY A 125 20.54 -7.88 13.13
CA GLY A 125 21.03 -6.83 12.23
C GLY A 125 20.66 -7.05 10.76
N LYS A 126 19.78 -7.99 10.44
CA LYS A 126 19.47 -8.42 9.07
C LYS A 126 17.98 -8.41 8.78
N LEU A 127 17.67 -8.06 7.54
CA LEU A 127 16.37 -8.35 6.97
C LEU A 127 16.28 -9.83 6.56
N THR A 128 15.10 -10.44 6.70
CA THR A 128 14.78 -11.71 6.06
C THR A 128 14.00 -11.46 4.77
N LEU A 129 14.50 -11.96 3.65
CA LEU A 129 13.75 -12.07 2.40
C LEU A 129 13.28 -13.51 2.24
N PHE A 130 11.96 -13.72 2.31
CA PHE A 130 11.36 -15.01 2.10
C PHE A 130 10.67 -15.08 0.73
N ILE A 131 11.26 -15.88 -0.16
CA ILE A 131 10.73 -16.13 -1.51
C ILE A 131 9.75 -17.30 -1.41
N VAL A 132 8.48 -17.03 -1.66
CA VAL A 132 7.38 -17.96 -1.40
C VAL A 132 6.41 -17.94 -2.58
N ASP A 133 5.62 -18.99 -2.77
CA ASP A 133 4.49 -18.93 -3.69
C ASP A 133 3.28 -18.33 -2.96
N ASN A 134 3.00 -17.05 -3.19
CA ASN A 134 1.91 -16.34 -2.52
C ASN A 134 0.53 -16.79 -3.01
N ASN A 135 0.48 -17.58 -4.09
CA ASN A 135 -0.73 -17.93 -4.79
C ASN A 135 -0.87 -19.45 -4.79
N LEU A 136 -1.45 -19.98 -3.72
CA LEU A 136 -1.70 -21.42 -3.55
C LEU A 136 -2.76 -21.99 -4.53
N GLY A 137 -2.93 -21.42 -5.73
CA GLY A 137 -3.92 -21.82 -6.73
C GLY A 137 -3.61 -21.32 -8.15
N GLU A 138 -4.55 -21.59 -9.06
CA GLU A 138 -4.44 -21.18 -10.47
C GLU A 138 -4.47 -19.66 -10.63
N TYR A 139 -3.69 -19.15 -11.58
CA TYR A 139 -3.64 -17.74 -11.92
C TYR A 139 -5.00 -17.25 -12.42
N THR A 140 -5.60 -16.29 -11.73
CA THR A 140 -6.89 -15.68 -12.12
C THR A 140 -6.74 -14.28 -12.73
N GLY A 141 -5.51 -13.86 -13.07
CA GLY A 141 -5.22 -12.55 -13.64
C GLY A 141 -4.79 -11.47 -12.65
N THR A 142 -4.83 -11.75 -11.33
CA THR A 142 -4.26 -10.89 -10.29
C THR A 142 -3.51 -11.75 -9.29
N TYR A 143 -2.36 -11.27 -8.81
CA TYR A 143 -1.55 -11.98 -7.83
C TYR A 143 -0.89 -11.00 -6.86
N VAL A 144 -0.44 -11.50 -5.71
CA VAL A 144 0.32 -10.72 -4.72
C VAL A 144 1.81 -10.89 -5.00
N ALA A 145 2.44 -9.86 -5.58
CA ALA A 145 3.86 -9.92 -5.94
C ALA A 145 4.78 -9.88 -4.72
N GLY A 146 4.34 -9.25 -3.65
CA GLY A 146 5.03 -9.21 -2.37
C GLY A 146 4.14 -8.60 -1.29
N TYR A 147 4.56 -8.73 -0.04
CA TYR A 147 3.89 -8.07 1.09
C TYR A 147 4.81 -7.99 2.32
N VAL A 148 4.43 -7.10 3.22
CA VAL A 148 4.92 -7.03 4.61
C VAL A 148 3.79 -7.40 5.54
N ASP A 149 4.11 -8.17 6.58
CA ASP A 149 3.13 -8.55 7.59
C ASP A 149 3.43 -7.84 8.92
N PRO A 150 2.58 -6.89 9.35
CA PRO A 150 2.71 -6.23 10.64
C PRO A 150 2.75 -7.19 11.84
N VAL A 151 2.19 -8.39 11.70
CA VAL A 151 2.15 -9.39 12.77
C VAL A 151 3.54 -9.92 13.09
N ASN A 152 4.47 -9.91 12.13
CA ASN A 152 5.84 -10.34 12.40
C ASN A 152 6.61 -9.44 13.38
N TYR A 153 6.06 -8.27 13.70
CA TYR A 153 6.65 -7.34 14.65
C TYR A 153 6.29 -7.65 16.11
N ILE A 154 5.37 -8.58 16.36
CA ILE A 154 4.87 -8.89 17.72
C ILE A 154 5.25 -10.30 18.15
N GLU A 155 5.13 -10.62 19.43
CA GLU A 155 5.42 -11.97 19.95
C GLU A 155 4.40 -13.02 19.45
N ASP A 156 4.87 -14.25 19.17
CA ASP A 156 3.98 -15.34 18.75
C ASP A 156 3.28 -15.96 19.97
N TYR A 157 2.03 -15.58 20.23
CA TYR A 157 1.24 -16.08 21.37
C TYR A 157 0.64 -17.48 21.16
N GLY A 158 0.88 -18.11 20.00
CA GLY A 158 0.85 -19.57 19.84
C GLY A 158 -0.51 -20.29 19.99
N SER A 159 -1.65 -19.61 20.11
CA SER A 159 -2.95 -20.26 20.25
C SER A 159 -3.80 -20.18 18.98
N GLY A 160 -3.54 -21.06 18.00
CA GLY A 160 -4.39 -21.25 16.81
C GLY A 160 -3.74 -20.88 15.46
N VAL A 161 -4.52 -20.92 14.39
CA VAL A 161 -4.10 -20.56 13.01
C VAL A 161 -4.43 -19.10 12.64
N ASP A 162 -5.05 -18.36 13.56
CA ASP A 162 -5.67 -17.08 13.23
C ASP A 162 -4.66 -15.92 13.21
N LEU A 163 -3.60 -15.99 14.02
CA LEU A 163 -2.54 -14.98 14.07
C LEU A 163 -1.22 -15.63 14.46
N ARG A 164 -0.22 -15.60 13.58
CA ARG A 164 1.11 -16.16 13.84
C ARG A 164 2.20 -15.18 13.46
N SER A 165 3.20 -15.07 14.31
CA SER A 165 4.32 -14.15 14.11
C SER A 165 5.64 -14.91 13.92
N ASN A 166 6.54 -14.35 13.13
CA ASN A 166 7.93 -14.78 13.04
C ASN A 166 8.89 -13.95 13.91
N MET A 167 8.39 -12.95 14.62
CA MET A 167 9.15 -12.05 15.51
C MET A 167 10.41 -11.45 14.86
N ARG A 168 10.32 -11.07 13.58
CA ARG A 168 11.45 -10.54 12.81
C ARG A 168 10.98 -9.76 11.58
N GLU A 169 11.86 -8.96 11.02
CA GLU A 169 11.62 -8.23 9.78
C GLU A 169 11.68 -9.18 8.58
N ILE A 170 10.51 -9.55 8.05
CA ILE A 170 10.37 -10.40 6.86
C ILE A 170 9.71 -9.62 5.73
N LEU A 171 10.35 -9.64 4.56
CA LEU A 171 9.72 -9.36 3.27
C LEU A 171 9.33 -10.68 2.60
N TYR A 172 8.05 -10.81 2.26
CA TYR A 172 7.56 -11.93 1.47
C TYR A 172 7.51 -11.50 0.01
N ILE A 173 8.17 -12.25 -0.87
CA ILE A 173 8.20 -11.97 -2.30
C ILE A 173 7.73 -13.21 -3.05
N ASP A 174 6.82 -13.03 -4.00
CA ASP A 174 6.35 -14.11 -4.86
C ASP A 174 7.51 -14.65 -5.70
N GLY A 175 7.79 -15.94 -5.57
CA GLY A 175 8.88 -16.57 -6.29
C GLY A 175 8.46 -17.18 -7.63
N PHE A 176 7.20 -17.08 -8.06
CA PHE A 176 6.73 -17.77 -9.26
C PHE A 176 6.24 -16.80 -10.34
N TYR A 177 5.11 -16.14 -10.14
CA TYR A 177 4.55 -15.17 -11.07
C TYR A 177 5.40 -13.90 -11.19
N LEU A 178 6.10 -13.49 -10.13
CA LEU A 178 7.00 -12.35 -10.22
C LEU A 178 8.23 -12.63 -11.08
N LEU A 179 8.75 -13.88 -11.09
CA LEU A 179 9.85 -14.26 -11.98
C LEU A 179 9.41 -14.29 -13.45
N TYR A 180 8.17 -14.69 -13.70
CA TYR A 180 7.56 -14.57 -15.01
C TYR A 180 7.46 -13.08 -15.44
N SER A 181 6.97 -12.22 -14.56
CA SER A 181 6.88 -10.77 -14.81
C SER A 181 8.25 -10.13 -15.02
N LYS A 182 9.28 -10.58 -14.29
CA LYS A 182 10.67 -10.14 -14.47
C LYS A 182 11.17 -10.49 -15.86
N LYS A 183 10.95 -11.73 -16.29
CA LYS A 183 11.35 -12.19 -17.63
C LYS A 183 10.72 -11.33 -18.72
N LEU A 184 9.42 -11.05 -18.63
CA LEU A 184 8.72 -10.19 -19.59
C LEU A 184 9.27 -8.75 -19.59
N SER A 185 9.42 -8.16 -18.39
CA SER A 185 9.93 -6.79 -18.26
C SER A 185 11.31 -6.64 -18.90
N LEU A 186 12.22 -7.59 -18.63
CA LEU A 186 13.56 -7.56 -19.21
C LEU A 186 13.57 -7.79 -20.73
N GLN A 187 12.66 -8.61 -21.26
CA GLN A 187 12.51 -8.81 -22.72
C GLN A 187 12.02 -7.54 -23.43
N GLU A 188 11.23 -6.73 -22.74
CA GLU A 188 10.72 -5.44 -23.23
C GLU A 188 11.68 -4.28 -22.99
N GLY A 189 12.86 -4.53 -22.41
CA GLY A 189 13.82 -3.49 -22.05
C GLY A 189 13.36 -2.60 -20.88
N ARG A 190 12.39 -3.06 -20.09
CA ARG A 190 11.85 -2.39 -18.91
C ARG A 190 12.66 -2.75 -17.64
N PRO A 191 12.54 -1.98 -16.55
CA PRO A 191 13.20 -2.28 -15.29
C PRO A 191 12.86 -3.68 -14.76
N ASP A 192 13.80 -4.26 -14.00
CA ASP A 192 13.61 -5.57 -13.39
C ASP A 192 12.48 -5.53 -12.35
N SER A 193 11.34 -6.16 -12.67
CA SER A 193 10.16 -6.15 -11.81
C SER A 193 10.40 -6.81 -10.45
N PHE A 194 11.32 -7.77 -10.33
CA PHE A 194 11.64 -8.39 -9.04
C PHE A 194 12.27 -7.37 -8.09
N TYR A 195 13.25 -6.60 -8.57
CA TYR A 195 13.92 -5.58 -7.76
C TYR A 195 13.04 -4.35 -7.53
N SER A 196 12.18 -4.02 -8.50
CA SER A 196 11.12 -3.02 -8.33
C SER A 196 10.19 -3.40 -7.16
N THR A 197 9.62 -4.61 -7.17
CA THR A 197 8.76 -5.10 -6.09
C THR A 197 9.51 -5.20 -4.76
N LEU A 198 10.74 -5.71 -4.74
CA LEU A 198 11.55 -5.74 -3.53
C LEU A 198 11.73 -4.34 -2.91
N SER A 199 11.92 -3.31 -3.74
CA SER A 199 12.06 -1.92 -3.31
C SER A 199 10.74 -1.34 -2.79
N HIS A 200 9.63 -1.66 -3.45
CA HIS A 200 8.28 -1.30 -3.02
C HIS A 200 7.97 -1.88 -1.64
N GLU A 201 8.14 -3.19 -1.45
CA GLU A 201 7.83 -3.86 -0.18
C GLU A 201 8.81 -3.46 0.94
N LEU A 202 10.08 -3.20 0.63
CA LEU A 202 11.01 -2.67 1.61
C LEU A 202 10.55 -1.29 2.13
N GLN A 203 9.98 -0.45 1.28
CA GLN A 203 9.44 0.84 1.71
C GLN A 203 8.31 0.67 2.73
N HIS A 204 7.38 -0.26 2.49
CA HIS A 204 6.33 -0.60 3.46
C HIS A 204 6.91 -1.04 4.80
N LEU A 205 7.94 -1.90 4.77
CA LEU A 205 8.63 -2.37 5.96
C LEU A 205 9.30 -1.23 6.73
N LEU A 206 9.97 -0.31 6.02
CA LEU A 206 10.60 0.87 6.63
C LEU A 206 9.59 1.85 7.22
N ARG A 207 8.40 1.99 6.60
CA ARG A 207 7.32 2.86 7.08
C ARG A 207 6.66 2.32 8.34
N LEU A 208 6.46 1.01 8.40
CA LEU A 208 5.61 0.35 9.39
C LEU A 208 5.90 0.76 10.86
N PRO A 209 7.16 0.86 11.34
CA PRO A 209 7.46 1.31 12.69
C PRO A 209 6.98 2.73 13.02
N TYR A 210 6.84 3.59 12.01
CA TYR A 210 6.35 4.97 12.19
C TYR A 210 4.83 5.05 12.13
N GLU A 211 4.16 4.14 11.43
CA GLU A 211 2.71 4.02 11.51
C GLU A 211 2.26 3.59 12.91
N PHE A 212 3.07 2.77 13.57
CA PHE A 212 2.89 2.42 14.98
C PHE A 212 3.15 3.60 15.92
N LYS A 213 3.67 4.73 15.44
CA LYS A 213 3.83 5.98 16.21
C LYS A 213 2.78 6.99 15.76
N LYS A 214 1.54 6.81 16.20
CA LYS A 214 0.47 7.78 15.91
C LYS A 214 0.80 9.16 16.56
N PRO A 215 0.59 10.29 15.86
CA PRO A 215 0.78 11.62 16.43
C PRO A 215 -0.05 11.80 17.71
N GLY A 216 0.61 12.25 18.79
CA GLY A 216 0.03 12.37 20.13
C GLY A 216 0.52 11.31 21.13
N LEU A 217 1.23 10.27 20.67
CA LEU A 217 1.94 9.33 21.53
C LEU A 217 3.41 9.72 21.60
N THR A 218 3.84 10.16 22.78
CA THR A 218 5.23 10.59 23.06
C THR A 218 6.20 9.41 23.20
N SER A 219 5.73 8.18 23.04
CA SER A 219 6.48 6.93 23.08
C SER A 219 6.08 6.02 21.92
N TYR A 220 6.97 5.11 21.52
CA TYR A 220 6.60 3.97 20.67
C TYR A 220 5.37 3.28 21.27
N ILE A 221 4.32 3.03 20.48
CA ILE A 221 3.29 2.09 20.91
C ILE A 221 4.03 0.78 21.21
N PRO A 222 3.98 0.27 22.45
CA PRO A 222 4.49 -1.06 22.72
C PRO A 222 3.81 -2.00 21.74
N LEU A 223 4.59 -2.74 20.97
CA LEU A 223 4.08 -3.72 20.02
C LEU A 223 2.99 -4.56 20.71
N PRO A 224 1.80 -4.72 20.10
CA PRO A 224 0.66 -5.34 20.76
C PRO A 224 1.04 -6.74 21.25
N ARG A 225 0.87 -6.98 22.55
CA ARG A 225 1.21 -8.22 23.27
C ARG A 225 0.03 -9.16 23.45
N THR A 226 -1.13 -8.78 22.94
CA THR A 226 -2.33 -9.60 23.02
C THR A 226 -3.10 -9.50 21.72
N GLN A 227 -3.87 -10.53 21.40
CA GLN A 227 -4.80 -10.50 20.26
C GLN A 227 -5.76 -9.29 20.34
N SER A 228 -6.21 -8.92 21.54
CA SER A 228 -7.06 -7.75 21.76
C SER A 228 -6.33 -6.43 21.47
N GLU A 229 -5.06 -6.31 21.87
CA GLU A 229 -4.23 -5.16 21.51
C GLU A 229 -3.99 -5.12 20.01
N TYR A 230 -3.82 -6.27 19.36
CA TYR A 230 -3.69 -6.35 17.90
C TYR A 230 -4.96 -5.93 17.15
N TYR A 231 -6.16 -6.34 17.58
CA TYR A 231 -7.40 -5.86 16.97
C TYR A 231 -7.61 -4.36 17.21
N TYR A 232 -7.27 -3.86 18.40
CA TYR A 232 -7.22 -2.43 18.66
C TYR A 232 -6.19 -1.73 17.76
N PHE A 233 -5.06 -2.37 17.48
CA PHE A 233 -4.01 -1.88 16.63
C PHE A 233 -4.41 -1.83 15.15
N GLN A 234 -5.10 -2.85 14.64
CA GLN A 234 -5.75 -2.79 13.33
C GLN A 234 -6.80 -1.68 13.25
N SER A 235 -7.36 -1.28 14.40
CA SER A 235 -8.28 -0.16 14.47
C SER A 235 -7.60 1.22 14.49
N LEU A 236 -6.28 1.26 14.65
CA LEU A 236 -5.51 2.49 14.51
C LEU A 236 -5.45 2.89 13.03
N THR A 237 -5.56 4.19 12.80
CA THR A 237 -5.51 4.80 11.48
C THR A 237 -4.10 4.66 10.90
N PHE A 238 -3.93 3.73 9.95
CA PHE A 238 -2.80 3.69 9.03
C PHE A 238 -2.73 4.97 8.18
N ASP A 239 -1.59 5.19 7.51
CA ASP A 239 -1.48 6.30 6.57
C ASP A 239 -2.58 6.23 5.52
N THR A 240 -2.98 7.39 5.00
CA THR A 240 -3.90 7.42 3.87
C THR A 240 -3.31 6.60 2.72
N ILE A 241 -4.07 5.63 2.20
CA ILE A 241 -3.57 4.59 1.30
C ILE A 241 -2.82 5.16 0.09
N TRP A 242 -3.32 6.23 -0.55
CA TRP A 242 -2.64 6.82 -1.71
C TRP A 242 -1.25 7.38 -1.38
N ILE A 243 -1.03 7.84 -0.14
CA ILE A 243 0.29 8.28 0.33
C ILE A 243 1.17 7.06 0.53
N ASN A 244 0.63 6.06 1.22
CA ASN A 244 1.37 4.85 1.52
C ASN A 244 1.86 4.18 0.23
N GLU A 245 0.92 3.80 -0.63
CA GLU A 245 1.19 3.17 -1.91
C GLU A 245 1.91 4.09 -2.90
N GLY A 246 1.58 5.38 -2.93
CA GLY A 246 2.28 6.31 -3.83
C GLY A 246 3.78 6.38 -3.53
N THR A 247 4.16 6.43 -2.24
CA THR A 247 5.57 6.48 -1.86
C THR A 247 6.28 5.13 -2.03
N SER A 248 5.61 3.99 -1.80
CA SER A 248 6.18 2.66 -2.03
C SER A 248 6.42 2.43 -3.53
N GLU A 249 5.52 2.87 -4.40
CA GLU A 249 5.72 2.82 -5.85
C GLU A 249 6.92 3.67 -6.28
N VAL A 250 7.11 4.88 -5.72
CA VAL A 250 8.29 5.73 -6.01
C VAL A 250 9.59 5.17 -5.44
N ALA A 251 9.56 4.28 -4.45
CA ALA A 251 10.76 3.64 -3.90
C ALA A 251 11.52 2.82 -4.96
N SER A 252 10.80 2.22 -5.90
CA SER A 252 11.41 1.54 -7.05
C SER A 252 12.23 2.50 -7.93
N ASP A 253 11.76 3.72 -8.15
CA ASP A 253 12.49 4.75 -8.90
C ASP A 253 13.76 5.18 -8.15
N ILE A 254 13.65 5.43 -6.85
CA ILE A 254 14.75 5.88 -5.97
C ILE A 254 15.89 4.85 -5.95
N SER A 255 15.54 3.56 -5.97
CA SER A 255 16.50 2.45 -6.03
C SER A 255 16.97 2.13 -7.46
N GLY A 256 16.57 2.91 -8.45
CA GLY A 256 16.99 2.79 -9.85
C GLY A 256 16.37 1.59 -10.58
N TYR A 257 15.16 1.20 -10.20
CA TYR A 257 14.32 0.17 -10.83
C TYR A 257 12.99 0.74 -11.33
N GLY A 258 12.96 2.05 -11.58
CA GLY A 258 11.89 2.76 -12.28
C GLY A 258 12.29 3.23 -13.68
N PRO A 259 11.39 3.90 -14.40
CA PRO A 259 10.01 4.16 -14.02
C PRO A 259 9.10 2.92 -14.13
N GLN A 260 7.96 2.95 -13.44
CA GLN A 260 6.94 1.90 -13.51
C GLN A 260 6.10 2.04 -14.79
N TYR A 261 6.60 1.50 -15.91
CA TYR A 261 5.94 1.58 -17.22
C TYR A 261 4.50 1.06 -17.19
N SER A 262 4.26 -0.09 -16.57
CA SER A 262 2.90 -0.67 -16.46
C SER A 262 1.94 0.24 -15.68
N ARG A 263 2.41 0.95 -14.64
CA ARG A 263 1.62 1.93 -13.90
C ARG A 263 1.28 3.14 -14.77
N MET A 264 2.24 3.62 -15.55
CA MET A 264 2.03 4.75 -16.46
C MET A 264 1.05 4.39 -17.59
N GLU A 265 1.21 3.22 -18.19
CA GLU A 265 0.31 2.68 -19.21
C GLU A 265 -1.11 2.51 -18.67
N CYS A 266 -1.23 1.95 -17.46
CA CYS A 266 -2.51 1.78 -16.79
C CYS A 266 -3.18 3.13 -16.47
N PHE A 267 -2.41 4.12 -15.99
CA PHE A 267 -2.88 5.48 -15.76
C PHE A 267 -3.46 6.11 -17.04
N MET A 268 -2.82 5.87 -18.18
CA MET A 268 -3.26 6.36 -19.49
C MET A 268 -4.43 5.57 -20.07
N GLY A 269 -4.81 4.44 -19.50
CA GLY A 269 -5.95 3.66 -19.96
C GLY A 269 -5.61 2.61 -21.00
N ASP A 270 -4.47 1.94 -20.83
CA ASP A 270 -4.16 0.69 -21.53
C ASP A 270 -5.41 -0.22 -21.51
N PRO A 271 -5.90 -0.67 -22.68
CA PRO A 271 -7.09 -1.51 -22.77
C PRO A 271 -6.88 -2.92 -22.18
N THR A 272 -5.64 -3.31 -21.87
CA THR A 272 -5.35 -4.59 -21.22
C THR A 272 -5.71 -4.55 -19.72
N GLY A 273 -6.39 -5.60 -19.25
CA GLY A 273 -6.73 -5.76 -17.84
C GLY A 273 -7.68 -4.70 -17.26
N GLY A 274 -7.50 -4.39 -15.97
CA GLY A 274 -8.35 -3.48 -15.17
C GLY A 274 -8.10 -1.99 -15.39
N CYS A 275 -7.36 -1.62 -16.44
CA CYS A 275 -6.87 -0.26 -16.69
C CYS A 275 -7.72 0.54 -17.70
N SER A 276 -8.66 -0.11 -18.38
CA SER A 276 -9.50 0.54 -19.40
C SER A 276 -10.12 1.87 -18.94
N GLY A 277 -9.95 2.90 -19.77
CA GLY A 277 -10.45 4.26 -19.51
C GLY A 277 -9.49 5.16 -18.71
N GLY A 278 -8.40 4.60 -18.17
CA GLY A 278 -7.36 5.34 -17.47
C GLY A 278 -7.90 6.12 -16.28
N PHE A 279 -7.27 7.24 -15.93
CA PHE A 279 -7.68 8.03 -14.77
C PHE A 279 -9.10 8.64 -14.86
N ASN A 280 -9.76 8.60 -16.03
CA ASN A 280 -11.03 9.28 -16.25
C ASN A 280 -12.15 8.70 -15.39
N GLY A 281 -12.77 9.56 -14.59
CA GLY A 281 -13.80 9.20 -13.63
C GLY A 281 -13.28 8.41 -12.43
N LYS A 282 -11.98 8.42 -12.15
CA LYS A 282 -11.38 7.68 -11.03
C LYS A 282 -10.88 8.64 -9.96
N PRO A 283 -11.21 8.38 -8.67
CA PRO A 283 -10.66 9.14 -7.55
C PRO A 283 -9.29 8.59 -7.12
N LEU A 284 -8.36 9.50 -6.83
CA LEU A 284 -7.09 9.22 -6.14
C LEU A 284 -7.32 8.95 -4.65
N LEU A 285 -8.07 9.82 -3.98
CA LEU A 285 -8.27 9.82 -2.52
C LEU A 285 -9.26 8.77 -2.03
N LYS A 286 -10.15 8.28 -2.91
CA LYS A 286 -11.08 7.21 -2.59
C LYS A 286 -10.60 5.90 -3.19
N TRP A 287 -9.92 5.12 -2.37
CA TRP A 287 -9.30 3.88 -2.79
C TRP A 287 -10.32 2.77 -2.99
N SER A 288 -10.19 2.02 -4.09
CA SER A 288 -10.94 0.77 -4.32
C SER A 288 -9.99 -0.41 -4.53
N SER A 289 -8.75 -0.28 -4.09
CA SER A 289 -7.70 -1.31 -4.21
C SER A 289 -7.51 -1.81 -5.65
N SER A 290 -7.72 -0.93 -6.63
CA SER A 290 -7.57 -1.25 -8.05
C SER A 290 -6.18 -0.90 -8.54
N ILE A 291 -5.66 -1.64 -9.53
CA ILE A 291 -4.41 -1.35 -10.26
C ILE A 291 -4.31 0.12 -10.69
N LEU A 292 -5.45 0.71 -11.01
CA LEU A 292 -5.58 2.09 -11.45
C LEU A 292 -5.40 3.10 -10.31
N ASN A 293 -5.79 2.76 -9.08
CA ASN A 293 -5.49 3.58 -7.91
C ASN A 293 -3.98 3.65 -7.65
N TYR A 294 -3.29 2.50 -7.69
CA TYR A 294 -1.83 2.43 -7.58
C TYR A 294 -1.15 3.26 -8.67
N SER A 295 -1.63 3.13 -9.90
CA SER A 295 -1.14 3.88 -11.05
C SER A 295 -1.29 5.40 -10.89
N PHE A 296 -2.42 5.84 -10.35
CA PHE A 296 -2.67 7.25 -10.05
C PHE A 296 -1.77 7.74 -8.92
N ALA A 297 -1.68 6.99 -7.82
CA ALA A 297 -0.83 7.33 -6.69
C ALA A 297 0.64 7.40 -7.08
N TYR A 298 1.14 6.45 -7.87
CA TYR A 298 2.50 6.46 -8.41
C TYR A 298 2.77 7.74 -9.21
N ALA A 299 1.96 8.01 -10.24
CA ALA A 299 2.22 9.13 -11.14
C ALA A 299 2.19 10.48 -10.41
N PHE A 300 1.21 10.69 -9.53
CA PHE A 300 1.10 11.94 -8.78
C PHE A 300 2.12 12.04 -7.64
N MET A 301 2.40 10.95 -6.91
CA MET A 301 3.42 10.97 -5.86
C MET A 301 4.82 11.18 -6.45
N LYS A 302 5.13 10.56 -7.59
CA LYS A 302 6.36 10.82 -8.34
C LYS A 302 6.46 12.30 -8.71
N TYR A 303 5.39 12.87 -9.23
CA TYR A 303 5.33 14.30 -9.54
C TYR A 303 5.63 15.18 -8.31
N LEU A 304 5.03 14.88 -7.16
CA LEU A 304 5.27 15.61 -5.90
C LEU A 304 6.71 15.43 -5.40
N TYR A 305 7.26 14.22 -5.46
CA TYR A 305 8.64 13.92 -5.06
C TYR A 305 9.64 14.76 -5.86
N TYR A 306 9.58 14.69 -7.19
CA TYR A 306 10.48 15.42 -8.08
C TYR A 306 10.34 16.95 -7.98
N ASN A 307 9.16 17.43 -7.55
CA ASN A 307 8.90 18.85 -7.38
C ASN A 307 9.12 19.37 -5.96
N SER A 308 9.41 18.52 -4.97
CA SER A 308 9.71 18.93 -3.60
C SER A 308 11.10 19.57 -3.44
N SER A 309 12.07 19.17 -4.25
CA SER A 309 13.42 19.75 -4.27
C SER A 309 14.08 19.49 -5.64
N THR A 310 15.04 20.34 -5.97
CA THR A 310 15.92 20.15 -7.14
C THR A 310 17.08 19.19 -6.87
N SER A 311 17.30 18.77 -5.62
CA SER A 311 18.37 17.86 -5.21
C SER A 311 17.82 16.53 -4.66
N ASP A 312 18.54 15.44 -4.87
CA ASP A 312 18.18 14.13 -4.28
C ASP A 312 18.06 14.20 -2.76
N SER A 313 18.97 14.91 -2.10
CA SER A 313 18.96 15.06 -0.64
C SER A 313 17.69 15.76 -0.14
N GLY A 314 17.26 16.84 -0.78
CA GLY A 314 16.03 17.54 -0.41
C GLY A 314 14.78 16.71 -0.66
N ARG A 315 14.74 15.95 -1.76
CA ARG A 315 13.63 15.03 -2.07
C ARG A 315 13.56 13.86 -1.09
N ASN A 316 14.71 13.27 -0.78
CA ASN A 316 14.82 12.18 0.19
C ASN A 316 14.44 12.67 1.59
N LYS A 317 14.84 13.88 1.96
CA LYS A 317 14.41 14.51 3.21
C LYS A 317 12.90 14.69 3.28
N PHE A 318 12.25 15.15 2.20
CA PHE A 318 10.79 15.28 2.16
C PHE A 318 10.09 13.94 2.43
N PHE A 319 10.52 12.87 1.76
CA PHE A 319 9.98 11.52 2.01
C PHE A 319 10.32 11.01 3.41
N LEU A 320 11.52 11.27 3.93
CA LEU A 320 11.90 10.90 5.28
C LEU A 320 11.00 11.58 6.32
N GLU A 321 10.72 12.88 6.16
CA GLU A 321 9.82 13.63 7.03
C GLU A 321 8.36 13.18 6.86
N SER A 322 7.96 12.73 5.67
CA SER A 322 6.65 12.11 5.43
C SER A 322 6.43 10.86 6.29
N LEU A 323 7.50 10.11 6.60
CA LEU A 323 7.48 8.92 7.45
C LEU A 323 7.81 9.21 8.92
N LYS A 324 8.86 9.96 9.23
CA LYS A 324 9.31 10.18 10.62
C LYS A 324 8.55 11.31 11.32
N GLY A 325 7.97 12.19 10.53
CA GLY A 325 7.54 13.50 10.95
C GLY A 325 8.68 14.53 10.88
N ASN A 326 8.33 15.80 10.65
CA ASN A 326 9.27 16.93 10.72
C ASN A 326 9.41 17.47 12.16
N SER A 327 10.20 18.53 12.33
CA SER A 327 10.41 19.19 13.64
C SER A 327 9.14 19.80 14.24
N LEU A 328 8.09 20.01 13.45
CA LEU A 328 6.79 20.50 13.88
C LEU A 328 5.82 19.35 14.27
N GLY A 329 6.27 18.09 14.16
CA GLY A 329 5.48 16.90 14.48
C GLY A 329 4.48 16.50 13.40
N TYR A 330 4.53 17.11 12.22
CA TYR A 330 3.69 16.68 11.09
C TYR A 330 4.31 15.46 10.42
N ARG A 331 3.53 14.39 10.27
CA ARG A 331 3.82 13.19 9.47
C ARG A 331 2.75 13.05 8.39
N ALA A 332 3.07 12.46 7.25
CA ALA A 332 2.13 12.32 6.13
C ALA A 332 1.08 11.22 6.31
N ASN A 333 0.47 11.10 7.49
CA ASN A 333 -0.56 10.11 7.76
C ASN A 333 -1.94 10.47 7.18
N THR A 334 -2.14 11.74 6.87
CA THR A 334 -3.35 12.25 6.21
C THR A 334 -2.97 13.12 5.01
N THR A 335 -3.85 13.24 4.02
CA THR A 335 -3.64 14.17 2.90
C THR A 335 -3.38 15.60 3.38
N LYS A 336 -4.09 16.05 4.42
CA LYS A 336 -3.88 17.37 5.03
C LYS A 336 -2.46 17.52 5.56
N ASN A 337 -1.95 16.55 6.32
CA ASN A 337 -0.61 16.63 6.89
C ASN A 337 0.48 16.45 5.82
N PHE A 338 0.24 15.68 4.76
CA PHE A 338 1.16 15.59 3.62
C PHE A 338 1.40 16.95 2.98
N PHE A 339 0.33 17.73 2.74
CA PHE A 339 0.48 19.08 2.18
C PHE A 339 0.95 20.12 3.19
N GLU A 340 0.78 19.88 4.49
CA GLU A 340 1.46 20.69 5.53
C GLU A 340 2.98 20.47 5.48
N LEU A 341 3.41 19.21 5.34
CA LEU A 341 4.81 18.85 5.13
C LEU A 341 5.36 19.40 3.80
N TYR A 342 4.57 19.41 2.74
CA TYR A 342 5.02 19.96 1.46
C TYR A 342 5.46 21.43 1.59
N LYS A 343 4.88 22.20 2.51
CA LYS A 343 5.30 23.60 2.77
C LYS A 343 6.72 23.73 3.32
N THR A 344 7.26 22.67 3.90
CA THR A 344 8.64 22.68 4.45
C THR A 344 9.67 22.24 3.42
N THR A 345 9.25 21.94 2.19
CA THR A 345 10.13 21.55 1.09
C THR A 345 10.85 22.76 0.49
N GLU A 346 12.04 22.54 -0.08
CA GLU A 346 12.87 23.60 -0.66
C GLU A 346 12.20 24.30 -1.85
N ASN A 347 11.38 23.56 -2.60
CA ASN A 347 10.74 24.09 -3.78
C ASN A 347 9.41 24.78 -3.51
N TYR A 348 8.87 24.71 -2.29
CA TYR A 348 7.60 25.34 -1.94
C TYR A 348 7.65 26.86 -2.17
N ASP A 349 6.70 27.35 -2.96
CA ASP A 349 6.49 28.77 -3.23
C ASP A 349 5.04 29.13 -2.87
N SER A 350 4.87 29.84 -1.75
CA SER A 350 3.56 30.25 -1.25
C SER A 350 2.85 31.27 -2.15
N SER A 351 3.59 32.02 -2.98
CA SER A 351 2.99 32.94 -3.95
C SER A 351 2.33 32.17 -5.10
N LEU A 352 2.89 31.02 -5.47
CA LEU A 352 2.38 30.16 -6.54
C LEU A 352 1.40 29.10 -6.07
N LEU A 353 1.57 28.52 -4.87
CA LEU A 353 0.73 27.43 -4.37
C LEU A 353 -0.30 27.85 -3.31
N GLY A 354 -0.19 29.05 -2.75
CA GLY A 354 -1.00 29.49 -1.61
C GLY A 354 -0.46 28.97 -0.29
N THR A 355 -1.09 29.37 0.82
CA THR A 355 -0.62 29.10 2.19
C THR A 355 -1.37 27.98 2.90
N ASP A 356 -2.56 27.60 2.42
CA ASP A 356 -3.37 26.53 2.98
C ASP A 356 -3.21 25.22 2.18
N ASN A 357 -3.43 24.09 2.85
CA ASN A 357 -3.15 22.75 2.31
C ASN A 357 -4.04 22.43 1.11
N LEU A 358 -5.25 22.98 1.09
CA LEU A 358 -6.21 22.74 0.04
C LEU A 358 -5.81 23.48 -1.25
N SER A 359 -5.38 24.74 -1.16
CA SER A 359 -4.83 25.49 -2.31
C SER A 359 -3.60 24.82 -2.91
N ILE A 360 -2.68 24.33 -2.06
CA ILE A 360 -1.48 23.61 -2.50
C ILE A 360 -1.88 22.35 -3.28
N TYR A 361 -2.75 21.52 -2.71
CA TYR A 361 -3.26 20.32 -3.37
C TYR A 361 -3.93 20.65 -4.71
N LYS A 362 -4.86 21.61 -4.72
CA LYS A 362 -5.58 22.04 -5.94
C LYS A 362 -4.62 22.40 -7.05
N ARG A 363 -3.65 23.27 -6.77
CA ARG A 363 -2.73 23.80 -7.77
C ARG A 363 -1.74 22.75 -8.26
N MET A 364 -1.17 21.95 -7.36
CA MET A 364 -0.25 20.86 -7.73
C MET A 364 -0.95 19.77 -8.55
N TYR A 365 -2.15 19.35 -8.14
CA TYR A 365 -2.89 18.30 -8.84
C TYR A 365 -3.42 18.77 -10.19
N ALA A 366 -3.94 19.99 -10.28
CA ALA A 366 -4.35 20.59 -11.55
C ALA A 366 -3.19 20.74 -12.53
N LEU A 367 -2.02 21.19 -12.04
CA LEU A 367 -0.83 21.34 -12.85
C LEU A 367 -0.32 20.00 -13.37
N PHE A 368 -0.26 18.98 -12.50
CA PHE A 368 0.09 17.62 -12.89
C PHE A 368 -0.80 17.10 -14.02
N LEU A 369 -2.13 17.22 -13.86
CA LEU A 369 -3.07 16.76 -14.88
C LEU A 369 -2.97 17.57 -16.18
N ALA A 370 -2.76 18.89 -16.09
CA ALA A 370 -2.56 19.77 -17.24
C ALA A 370 -1.35 19.37 -18.08
N GLN A 371 -0.22 19.13 -17.42
CA GLN A 371 1.02 18.68 -18.06
C GLN A 371 0.86 17.28 -18.66
N THR A 372 0.17 16.38 -17.95
CA THR A 372 -0.11 15.03 -18.42
C THR A 372 -0.98 15.02 -19.69
N LEU A 373 -1.94 15.94 -19.84
CA LEU A 373 -2.74 16.03 -21.06
C LEU A 373 -2.12 16.94 -22.14
N SER A 374 -0.90 17.44 -21.94
CA SER A 374 -0.26 18.41 -22.82
C SER A 374 -1.15 19.61 -23.13
N PHE A 375 -1.95 20.10 -22.17
CA PHE A 375 -2.85 21.22 -22.40
C PHE A 375 -2.03 22.51 -22.62
N PRO A 376 -1.99 23.05 -23.86
CA PRO A 376 -1.04 24.09 -24.25
C PRO A 376 -1.40 25.48 -23.68
N SER A 377 -2.57 25.61 -23.06
CA SER A 377 -3.18 26.90 -22.72
C SER A 377 -3.94 26.87 -21.40
N THR A 378 -3.32 26.42 -20.32
CA THR A 378 -3.91 26.62 -18.99
C THR A 378 -3.70 28.06 -18.57
N ALA A 379 -4.41 29.02 -19.16
CA ALA A 379 -4.16 30.45 -18.92
C ALA A 379 -4.08 30.76 -17.41
N ASN A 380 -4.94 30.12 -16.61
CA ASN A 380 -4.92 30.19 -15.16
C ASN A 380 -5.35 28.85 -14.53
N ILE A 381 -4.74 28.50 -13.39
CA ILE A 381 -5.25 27.48 -12.48
C ILE A 381 -5.98 28.18 -11.34
N TYR A 382 -7.24 27.80 -11.11
CA TYR A 382 -8.09 28.39 -10.07
C TYR A 382 -8.15 27.46 -8.85
N ASP A 383 -7.96 28.03 -7.66
CA ASP A 383 -8.16 27.33 -6.37
C ASP A 383 -9.60 27.41 -5.85
N GLY A 384 -10.52 27.96 -6.64
CA GLY A 384 -11.94 28.10 -6.29
C GLY A 384 -12.33 29.44 -5.66
N ASN A 385 -11.38 30.28 -5.24
CA ASN A 385 -11.64 31.61 -4.67
C ASN A 385 -11.24 32.75 -5.62
N SER A 386 -11.33 32.53 -6.94
CA SER A 386 -10.99 33.48 -8.03
C SER A 386 -9.52 33.91 -8.14
N THR A 387 -8.63 33.47 -7.25
CA THR A 387 -7.19 33.77 -7.37
C THR A 387 -6.57 32.82 -8.39
N ALA A 388 -6.56 33.29 -9.62
CA ALA A 388 -5.86 32.67 -10.73
C ALA A 388 -4.34 32.80 -10.56
N VAL A 389 -3.61 31.70 -10.74
CA VAL A 389 -2.16 31.74 -10.99
C VAL A 389 -1.91 31.33 -12.43
N ALA A 390 -1.07 32.10 -13.12
CA ALA A 390 -0.64 31.79 -14.48
C ALA A 390 0.07 30.43 -14.49
N SER A 391 -0.40 29.52 -15.36
CA SER A 391 0.24 28.20 -15.46
C SER A 391 1.69 28.25 -15.88
N THR A 392 2.10 29.27 -16.64
CA THR A 392 3.48 29.42 -17.10
C THR A 392 4.43 29.59 -15.92
N SER A 393 4.05 30.39 -14.90
CA SER A 393 4.82 30.53 -13.66
C SER A 393 4.86 29.23 -12.87
N LEU A 394 3.73 28.53 -12.79
CA LEU A 394 3.62 27.24 -12.13
C LEU A 394 4.45 26.15 -12.82
N GLN A 395 4.42 26.05 -14.15
CA GLN A 395 5.18 25.09 -14.95
C GLN A 395 6.69 25.39 -14.94
N ALA A 396 7.06 26.67 -14.89
CA ALA A 396 8.46 27.09 -14.78
C ALA A 396 9.06 26.68 -13.43
N ARG A 397 8.27 26.74 -12.35
CA ARG A 397 8.71 26.33 -11.00
C ARG A 397 8.58 24.82 -10.78
N TYR A 398 7.46 24.24 -11.16
CA TYR A 398 7.11 22.84 -10.94
C TYR A 398 7.05 22.09 -12.28
N THR A 399 8.23 21.61 -12.68
CA THR A 399 8.43 20.99 -13.99
C THR A 399 7.85 19.58 -14.04
N TYR A 400 7.45 19.15 -15.23
CA TYR A 400 7.03 17.77 -15.45
C TYR A 400 8.26 16.85 -15.53
N PRO A 401 8.41 15.86 -14.61
CA PRO A 401 9.54 14.94 -14.62
C PRO A 401 9.71 14.25 -15.97
N SER A 402 10.96 14.08 -16.43
CA SER A 402 11.25 13.46 -17.73
C SER A 402 10.60 12.09 -17.88
N ASP A 403 10.62 11.29 -16.82
CA ASP A 403 10.08 9.94 -16.82
C ASP A 403 8.56 9.89 -16.91
N LEU A 404 7.88 10.99 -16.54
CA LEU A 404 6.42 11.09 -16.68
C LEU A 404 6.01 11.57 -18.08
N ARG A 405 6.95 12.00 -18.94
CA ARG A 405 6.63 12.52 -20.29
C ARG A 405 5.87 11.53 -21.15
N GLN A 406 6.06 10.23 -20.96
CA GLN A 406 5.29 9.21 -21.67
C GLN A 406 3.77 9.34 -21.45
N LEU A 407 3.33 9.81 -20.28
CA LEU A 407 1.92 10.09 -20.02
C LEU A 407 1.38 11.21 -20.93
N SER A 408 2.24 12.11 -21.37
CA SER A 408 1.88 13.24 -22.25
C SER A 408 1.87 12.89 -23.74
N GLU A 409 2.36 11.71 -24.12
CA GLU A 409 2.47 11.25 -25.50
C GLU A 409 1.17 10.62 -26.03
N TYR A 410 0.31 10.10 -25.14
CA TYR A 410 -0.92 9.38 -25.52
C TYR A 410 -2.20 9.95 -24.90
N PRO A 411 -2.44 11.27 -24.89
CA PRO A 411 -3.62 11.83 -24.22
C PRO A 411 -4.94 11.32 -24.82
N SER A 412 -4.95 10.82 -26.06
CA SER A 412 -6.16 10.34 -26.75
C SER A 412 -6.80 9.08 -26.15
N SER A 413 -6.07 8.29 -25.36
CA SER A 413 -6.63 7.09 -24.69
C SER A 413 -7.62 7.45 -23.58
N ILE A 414 -7.52 8.66 -23.02
CA ILE A 414 -8.41 9.18 -21.99
C ILE A 414 -9.61 9.83 -22.67
N GLN A 415 -10.70 9.08 -22.84
CA GLN A 415 -11.88 9.55 -23.55
C GLN A 415 -12.55 10.72 -22.83
N ALA A 416 -12.69 11.86 -23.52
CA ALA A 416 -13.46 12.97 -22.99
C ALA A 416 -14.96 12.63 -22.97
N VAL A 417 -15.63 12.91 -21.85
CA VAL A 417 -17.07 12.66 -21.69
C VAL A 417 -17.90 13.89 -22.07
N ASP A 418 -19.11 13.63 -22.54
CA ASP A 418 -20.13 14.64 -22.84
C ASP A 418 -21.24 14.49 -21.79
N ALA A 419 -21.09 15.16 -20.65
CA ALA A 419 -22.04 15.07 -19.55
C ALA A 419 -22.41 16.45 -19.01
N LYS A 420 -23.71 16.63 -18.77
CA LYS A 420 -24.32 17.89 -18.30
C LYS A 420 -24.23 18.08 -16.79
N ARG A 421 -24.03 16.99 -16.02
CA ARG A 421 -23.95 17.01 -14.56
C ARG A 421 -23.02 15.90 -14.07
N PHE A 422 -22.15 16.25 -13.14
CA PHE A 422 -21.20 15.35 -12.51
C PHE A 422 -21.45 15.27 -11.00
N ILE A 423 -21.33 14.06 -10.45
CA ILE A 423 -21.17 13.85 -9.01
C ILE A 423 -19.74 13.38 -8.84
N LEU A 424 -18.93 14.20 -8.18
CA LEU A 424 -17.50 13.98 -8.07
C LEU A 424 -17.15 13.54 -6.65
N GLU A 425 -16.63 12.32 -6.52
CA GLU A 425 -15.93 11.88 -5.32
C GLU A 425 -14.66 12.73 -5.12
N PRO A 426 -14.13 12.90 -3.89
CA PRO A 426 -12.86 13.57 -3.65
C PRO A 426 -11.79 13.12 -4.65
N SER A 427 -11.11 14.08 -5.30
CA SER A 427 -10.09 13.92 -6.36
C SER A 427 -10.51 13.24 -7.66
N GLN A 428 -11.78 12.84 -7.80
CA GLN A 428 -12.28 12.24 -9.03
C GLN A 428 -12.22 13.28 -10.14
N VAL A 429 -11.51 12.92 -11.22
CA VAL A 429 -11.27 13.79 -12.36
C VAL A 429 -12.04 13.28 -13.57
N TYR A 430 -12.61 14.20 -14.35
CA TYR A 430 -13.12 13.91 -15.68
C TYR A 430 -12.47 14.84 -16.70
N ARG A 431 -12.13 14.28 -17.86
CA ARG A 431 -11.88 15.06 -19.08
C ARG A 431 -13.22 15.28 -19.77
N VAL A 432 -13.58 16.53 -20.05
CA VAL A 432 -14.90 16.90 -20.55
C VAL A 432 -14.78 17.72 -21.82
N LYS A 433 -15.67 17.49 -22.79
CA LYS A 433 -15.77 18.31 -24.00
C LYS A 433 -16.61 19.57 -23.75
N GLY A 434 -16.21 20.69 -24.35
CA GLY A 434 -16.96 21.94 -24.33
C GLY A 434 -16.27 23.07 -23.58
N THR A 435 -17.06 24.10 -23.23
CA THR A 435 -16.59 25.33 -22.56
C THR A 435 -17.25 25.47 -21.19
N VAL A 436 -16.50 25.89 -20.17
CA VAL A 436 -17.04 26.12 -18.82
C VAL A 436 -17.41 27.59 -18.61
N SER A 437 -18.67 27.91 -18.30
CA SER A 437 -19.15 29.25 -17.99
C SER A 437 -18.98 29.70 -16.53
N SER A 438 -18.79 28.80 -15.56
CA SER A 438 -18.55 29.17 -14.15
C SER A 438 -18.04 28.01 -13.30
N ALA A 439 -16.99 28.25 -12.49
CA ALA A 439 -16.49 27.30 -11.50
C ALA A 439 -17.32 27.34 -10.21
N VAL A 440 -17.53 26.19 -9.58
CA VAL A 440 -17.97 26.10 -8.17
C VAL A 440 -16.72 26.17 -7.28
N THR A 441 -16.80 26.75 -6.09
CA THR A 441 -15.68 27.03 -5.17
C THR A 441 -14.78 25.83 -4.82
N ASP A 442 -15.26 24.59 -5.02
CA ASP A 442 -14.50 23.36 -4.75
C ASP A 442 -14.16 22.54 -5.99
N THR A 443 -14.36 23.12 -7.17
CA THR A 443 -14.07 22.49 -8.45
C THR A 443 -12.93 23.23 -9.13
N VAL A 444 -11.89 22.50 -9.52
CA VAL A 444 -10.82 23.06 -10.33
C VAL A 444 -11.09 22.73 -11.79
N ILE A 445 -10.98 23.75 -12.65
CA ILE A 445 -11.10 23.62 -14.10
C ILE A 445 -9.73 23.85 -14.70
N VAL A 446 -9.27 22.87 -15.47
CA VAL A 446 -8.04 22.99 -16.28
C VAL A 446 -8.47 23.11 -17.72
N GLN A 447 -8.44 24.32 -18.27
CA GLN A 447 -8.96 24.60 -19.61
C GLN A 447 -7.91 24.33 -20.70
N GLY A 448 -8.30 23.54 -21.71
CA GLY A 448 -7.68 23.50 -23.03
C GLY A 448 -8.53 24.25 -24.06
N ASN A 449 -8.30 24.06 -25.36
CA ASN A 449 -9.03 24.78 -26.40
C ASN A 449 -10.54 24.43 -26.43
N SER A 450 -10.87 23.14 -26.54
CA SER A 450 -12.25 22.64 -26.68
C SER A 450 -12.61 21.59 -25.61
N GLU A 451 -11.75 21.43 -24.62
CA GLU A 451 -11.87 20.46 -23.55
C GLU A 451 -11.40 21.07 -22.25
N TYR A 452 -11.86 20.53 -21.15
CA TYR A 452 -11.38 20.89 -19.83
C TYR A 452 -11.33 19.68 -18.92
N LEU A 453 -10.48 19.74 -17.90
CA LEU A 453 -10.58 18.82 -16.79
C LEU A 453 -11.42 19.42 -15.69
N ILE A 454 -12.19 18.57 -15.03
CA ILE A 454 -12.96 18.92 -13.85
C ILE A 454 -12.65 17.90 -12.76
N PHE A 455 -12.31 18.36 -11.55
CA PHE A 455 -12.18 17.47 -10.41
C PHE A 455 -12.69 18.09 -9.11
N ASN A 456 -13.20 17.24 -8.21
CA ASN A 456 -13.54 17.66 -6.85
C ASN A 456 -12.27 17.78 -6.03
N SER A 457 -11.99 19.00 -5.59
CA SER A 457 -10.79 19.30 -4.83
C SER A 457 -10.93 19.12 -3.33
N SER A 458 -12.13 18.80 -2.82
CA SER A 458 -12.32 18.50 -1.40
C SER A 458 -11.45 17.31 -0.98
N LEU A 459 -10.90 17.41 0.23
CA LEU A 459 -10.10 16.34 0.83
C LEU A 459 -10.96 15.27 1.52
N GLU A 460 -12.23 15.58 1.85
CA GLU A 460 -13.06 14.73 2.72
C GLU A 460 -14.54 14.58 2.27
N ASP A 461 -15.05 15.43 1.36
CA ASP A 461 -16.49 15.49 1.03
C ASP A 461 -16.82 15.19 -0.45
N LYS A 462 -17.93 14.48 -0.69
CA LYS A 462 -18.54 14.35 -2.04
C LYS A 462 -19.21 15.66 -2.46
N LYS A 463 -19.13 16.01 -3.75
CA LYS A 463 -19.75 17.25 -4.28
C LYS A 463 -20.48 17.02 -5.61
N TYR A 464 -21.44 17.89 -5.88
CA TYR A 464 -22.19 17.98 -7.14
C TYR A 464 -21.63 19.12 -7.98
N VAL A 465 -21.41 18.89 -9.28
CA VAL A 465 -20.96 19.91 -10.22
C VAL A 465 -21.83 19.90 -11.47
N ASP A 466 -22.44 21.05 -11.76
CA ASP A 466 -23.24 21.25 -12.98
C ASP A 466 -22.31 21.75 -14.10
N SER A 467 -22.36 21.08 -15.27
CA SER A 467 -21.64 21.54 -16.47
C SER A 467 -22.47 22.61 -17.17
N PRO A 468 -21.87 23.73 -17.60
CA PRO A 468 -22.60 24.84 -18.17
C PRO A 468 -22.80 24.65 -19.67
N ILE A 469 -23.74 23.78 -20.02
CA ILE A 469 -24.49 23.95 -21.26
C ILE A 469 -25.76 24.72 -20.87
N THR A 470 -25.82 25.99 -21.25
CA THR A 470 -27.01 26.83 -21.07
C THR A 470 -28.21 26.22 -21.83
N SER A 471 -29.20 25.83 -21.04
CA SER A 471 -30.63 25.60 -21.32
C SER A 471 -31.07 24.57 -22.38
N VAL A 472 -31.60 23.43 -21.91
CA VAL A 472 -32.95 22.97 -22.30
C VAL A 472 -33.66 22.47 -21.04
N GLN A 473 -34.88 22.95 -20.83
CA GLN A 473 -35.76 22.64 -19.71
C GLN A 473 -36.03 21.14 -19.53
N THR A 474 -36.22 20.78 -18.26
CA THR A 474 -36.89 19.59 -17.70
C THR A 474 -37.65 18.68 -18.67
N ALA A 475 -37.23 17.42 -18.77
CA ALA A 475 -38.16 16.32 -18.99
C ALA A 475 -38.36 15.58 -17.67
N LYS A 476 -39.55 15.73 -17.07
CA LYS A 476 -40.02 14.91 -15.95
C LYS A 476 -39.90 13.44 -16.33
N HIS A 477 -39.12 12.67 -15.59
CA HIS A 477 -39.31 11.22 -15.49
C HIS A 477 -39.89 10.90 -14.11
N LYS A 478 -41.15 10.44 -14.12
CA LYS A 478 -41.85 9.87 -12.98
C LYS A 478 -41.09 8.63 -12.53
N CYS A 479 -40.40 8.68 -11.40
CA CYS A 479 -40.09 7.46 -10.65
C CYS A 479 -41.33 7.10 -9.84
N GLY A 480 -41.98 6.00 -10.23
CA GLY A 480 -42.94 5.30 -9.38
C GLY A 480 -42.17 4.67 -8.22
N MET A 481 -42.63 4.96 -7.00
CA MET A 481 -42.24 4.23 -5.80
C MET A 481 -42.70 2.77 -5.93
N ILE A 482 -41.80 1.82 -5.68
CA ILE A 482 -42.18 0.53 -5.10
C ILE A 482 -41.36 0.36 -3.83
N ASP A 483 -42.08 0.52 -2.75
CA ASP A 483 -41.76 0.15 -1.38
C ASP A 483 -41.92 -1.37 -1.23
N LEU A 484 -40.86 -2.04 -0.76
CA LEU A 484 -40.98 -3.34 -0.10
C LEU A 484 -39.93 -3.42 1.03
N GLN A 485 -40.37 -2.97 2.21
CA GLN A 485 -39.79 -3.35 3.49
C GLN A 485 -40.07 -4.82 3.88
N ASN A 486 -39.15 -5.38 4.67
CA ASN A 486 -39.26 -6.49 5.64
C ASN A 486 -39.24 -7.92 5.04
N ARG A 487 -38.48 -8.92 5.51
CA ARG A 487 -37.86 -9.24 6.83
C ARG A 487 -36.67 -10.19 6.61
N TRP A 488 -35.62 -10.09 7.43
CA TRP A 488 -35.12 -11.17 8.30
C TRP A 488 -34.23 -10.51 9.38
N VAL A 489 -34.72 -10.58 10.62
CA VAL A 489 -34.01 -10.17 11.83
C VAL A 489 -33.06 -11.30 12.21
N THR A 490 -31.76 -11.03 12.28
CA THR A 490 -30.83 -11.74 13.18
C THR A 490 -29.65 -10.83 13.53
N LYS A 491 -29.50 -10.58 14.84
CA LYS A 491 -28.38 -9.97 15.58
C LYS A 491 -27.60 -8.84 14.89
N GLN A 492 -27.94 -7.61 15.27
CA GLN A 492 -27.12 -6.42 15.07
C GLN A 492 -25.76 -6.59 15.77
N VAL A 493 -24.70 -6.67 14.97
CA VAL A 493 -23.36 -6.19 15.34
C VAL A 493 -23.27 -4.76 14.78
N PRO A 494 -22.75 -3.76 15.53
CA PRO A 494 -22.71 -2.37 15.09
C PRO A 494 -22.06 -2.21 13.71
N GLN A 495 -22.73 -1.47 12.81
CA GLN A 495 -22.29 -1.18 11.43
C GLN A 495 -21.00 -0.34 11.32
N THR A 496 -20.38 0.03 12.43
CA THR A 496 -19.11 0.78 12.49
C THR A 496 -17.86 -0.10 12.38
N LEU A 497 -18.00 -1.43 12.26
CA LEU A 497 -16.89 -2.38 12.10
C LEU A 497 -16.54 -2.74 10.64
N LYS A 498 -17.21 -2.14 9.64
CA LYS A 498 -17.02 -2.48 8.21
C LYS A 498 -15.96 -1.66 7.46
N TYR A 499 -15.17 -0.84 8.16
CA TYR A 499 -14.17 0.04 7.55
C TYR A 499 -12.71 -0.31 7.88
N TYR A 500 -12.46 -1.53 8.35
CA TYR A 500 -11.10 -2.00 8.59
C TYR A 500 -10.59 -2.74 7.37
N ALA A 501 -9.48 -2.25 6.82
CA ALA A 501 -8.70 -2.91 5.79
C ALA A 501 -8.43 -4.34 6.25
N THR A 502 -9.16 -5.30 5.69
CA THR A 502 -8.70 -6.68 5.70
C THR A 502 -7.36 -6.71 4.98
N LEU A 503 -6.42 -7.59 5.36
CA LEU A 503 -5.17 -7.86 4.61
C LEU A 503 -5.38 -8.06 3.09
N LYS A 504 -6.62 -8.32 2.68
CA LYS A 504 -7.12 -8.27 1.30
C LYS A 504 -6.90 -6.94 0.54
N ASP A 505 -6.77 -5.81 1.23
CA ASP A 505 -6.54 -4.48 0.64
C ASP A 505 -5.05 -4.14 0.45
N LEU A 506 -4.14 -4.90 1.08
CA LEU A 506 -2.68 -4.82 0.86
C LEU A 506 -2.22 -5.67 -0.33
N ARG A 507 -3.14 -6.08 -1.20
CA ARG A 507 -2.76 -6.71 -2.48
C ARG A 507 -2.14 -5.63 -3.38
N SER A 508 -0.82 -5.62 -3.48
CA SER A 508 -0.14 -4.93 -4.58
C SER A 508 -0.51 -5.68 -5.87
N GLY A 509 -1.44 -5.12 -6.64
CA GLY A 509 -1.82 -5.67 -7.93
C GLY A 509 -0.67 -5.45 -8.91
N PHE A 510 -0.12 -6.53 -9.46
CA PHE A 510 0.79 -6.53 -10.60
C PHE A 510 0.23 -7.39 -11.73
#